data_AF-A0A2W5SRW2-F1
#
_entry.id   AF-A0A2W5SRW2-F1
#
_cell.length_a   1.000
_cell.length_b   1.000
_cell.length_c   1.000
_cell.angle_alpha   90.00
_cell.angle_beta   90.00
_cell.angle_gamma   90.00
#
_symmetry.space_group_name_H-M   'P 1'
#
loop_
_entity.id
_entity.type
_entity.pdbx_description
1 polymer ?
#
loop_
_entity_poly.entity_id
_entity_poly.type
_entity_poly.pdbx_seq_one_letter_code
_entity_poly.pdbx_strand_id
1 'polypeptide(L)'
;MLELQGDGSTYGTITGNVLATGTSTLKFSGSGGSFNLSNVLFNSSGSAQFSGFTGYAVNTTGTWTMQGNSSVTSSSLDRPWAVEAGTLLLNGRLGGSVTVKSGGVLSIAAATGSTAGYLSHSLTVQSGGHLAAGYRSDSFSTLALEKNVTLQSGSVLDVTLGAPGTNTLVLLGGNLTLGGTLNILDAGVGVGSYRLFEYYGTLSGSFSTVSSPSNYDYSVDTGTSGLVILQVTASGMYWNGTTTTGSSGPIAGGAGTWTTASAGLTNWTNAAGTTRIVTDATKEATFAGTAGTVTVDASGGTVGAKGLKFVTSGYTITGDTLTLENTASAPVVDVAGSGTATIASSIASSNGLEKTGTGTLILTGANTYSGSTTITAGTLRIGNGGATGSLVGNIANNRALVFTTATAPPMRARFPAPAG
;
A
#
# COMPACT_ATOMS: atom_id res chain seq x y z
N MET A 1 -30.87 -28.11 -18.14
CA MET A 1 -30.40 -26.89 -17.41
C MET A 1 -31.46 -26.54 -16.39
N LEU A 2 -31.08 -26.37 -15.13
CA LEU A 2 -31.95 -25.84 -14.08
C LEU A 2 -31.39 -24.47 -13.69
N GLU A 3 -32.23 -23.45 -13.61
CA GLU A 3 -31.83 -22.08 -13.27
C GLU A 3 -32.60 -21.61 -12.04
N LEU A 4 -31.86 -21.19 -11.02
CA LEU A 4 -32.39 -20.57 -9.81
C LEU A 4 -32.22 -19.05 -9.96
N GLN A 5 -33.33 -18.33 -10.12
CA GLN A 5 -33.33 -16.88 -10.30
C GLN A 5 -33.55 -16.19 -8.95
N GLY A 6 -32.58 -15.39 -8.54
CA GLY A 6 -32.60 -14.64 -7.29
C GLY A 6 -33.35 -13.30 -7.40
N ASP A 7 -34.25 -13.03 -6.46
CA ASP A 7 -34.95 -11.73 -6.28
C ASP A 7 -34.41 -10.92 -5.09
N GLY A 8 -33.24 -11.31 -4.55
CA GLY A 8 -32.64 -10.71 -3.35
C GLY A 8 -33.05 -11.39 -2.04
N SER A 9 -33.95 -12.39 -2.08
CA SER A 9 -34.32 -13.17 -0.89
C SER A 9 -33.32 -14.29 -0.54
N THR A 10 -33.44 -14.82 0.67
CA THR A 10 -32.74 -16.05 1.08
C THR A 10 -33.54 -17.25 0.61
N TYR A 11 -33.00 -18.01 -0.35
CA TYR A 11 -33.61 -19.27 -0.77
C TYR A 11 -33.30 -20.33 0.29
N GLY A 12 -34.33 -20.97 0.81
CA GLY A 12 -34.22 -21.99 1.86
C GLY A 12 -33.47 -23.26 1.42
N THR A 13 -33.51 -24.29 2.25
CA THR A 13 -33.02 -25.63 1.86
C THR A 13 -33.93 -26.23 0.79
N ILE A 14 -33.38 -26.69 -0.33
CA ILE A 14 -34.10 -27.58 -1.23
C ILE A 14 -34.15 -28.96 -0.56
N THR A 15 -35.35 -29.39 -0.15
CA THR A 15 -35.59 -30.72 0.42
C THR A 15 -36.12 -31.67 -0.66
N GLY A 16 -35.42 -32.78 -0.91
CA GLY A 16 -35.75 -33.76 -1.96
C GLY A 16 -34.70 -33.85 -3.07
N ASN A 17 -34.81 -34.85 -3.94
CA ASN A 17 -33.82 -35.10 -5.01
C ASN A 17 -34.12 -34.28 -6.25
N VAL A 18 -33.16 -33.47 -6.68
CA VAL A 18 -33.07 -32.80 -7.98
C VAL A 18 -32.13 -33.59 -8.87
N LEU A 19 -32.70 -34.43 -9.75
CA LEU A 19 -31.96 -35.23 -10.71
C LEU A 19 -31.93 -34.53 -12.08
N ALA A 20 -30.74 -34.33 -12.62
CA ALA A 20 -30.57 -33.98 -14.03
C ALA A 20 -30.16 -35.20 -14.85
N THR A 21 -30.76 -35.37 -16.03
CA THR A 21 -30.35 -36.38 -17.01
C THR A 21 -29.54 -35.71 -18.14
N GLY A 22 -28.40 -36.29 -18.51
CA GLY A 22 -27.52 -35.75 -19.57
C GLY A 22 -26.58 -34.62 -19.10
N THR A 23 -26.01 -33.85 -20.03
CA THR A 23 -25.10 -32.73 -19.73
C THR A 23 -25.89 -31.48 -19.30
N SER A 24 -26.24 -31.39 -18.02
CA SER A 24 -26.95 -30.23 -17.48
C SER A 24 -26.07 -29.45 -16.50
N THR A 25 -26.12 -28.12 -16.59
CA THR A 25 -25.54 -27.20 -15.60
C THR A 25 -26.65 -26.66 -14.70
N LEU A 26 -26.39 -26.55 -13.39
CA LEU A 26 -27.21 -25.78 -12.47
C LEU A 26 -26.69 -24.34 -12.45
N LYS A 27 -27.56 -23.38 -12.78
CA LYS A 27 -27.22 -21.96 -12.87
C LYS A 27 -27.90 -21.15 -11.77
N PHE A 28 -27.15 -20.21 -11.20
CA PHE A 28 -27.65 -19.18 -10.28
C PHE A 28 -27.59 -17.82 -10.99
N SER A 29 -28.72 -17.12 -11.09
CA SER A 29 -28.86 -15.86 -11.85
C SER A 29 -29.79 -14.87 -11.12
N GLY A 30 -30.19 -13.76 -11.75
CA GLY A 30 -31.07 -12.74 -11.13
C GLY A 30 -30.28 -11.65 -10.38
N SER A 31 -30.88 -11.04 -9.35
CA SER A 31 -30.31 -9.90 -8.59
C SER A 31 -29.39 -10.30 -7.42
N GLY A 32 -29.25 -11.60 -7.16
CA GLY A 32 -28.50 -12.15 -6.03
C GLY A 32 -29.41 -12.86 -5.02
N GLY A 33 -28.79 -13.51 -4.03
CA GLY A 33 -29.48 -14.29 -3.01
C GLY A 33 -28.52 -15.10 -2.14
N SER A 34 -29.04 -15.88 -1.20
CA SER A 34 -28.23 -16.86 -0.45
C SER A 34 -28.74 -18.28 -0.67
N PHE A 35 -27.80 -19.22 -0.78
CA PHE A 35 -28.06 -20.64 -0.95
C PHE A 35 -27.23 -21.45 0.05
N ASN A 36 -27.89 -22.27 0.87
CA ASN A 36 -27.23 -23.11 1.87
C ASN A 36 -27.04 -24.55 1.34
N LEU A 37 -25.78 -24.97 1.23
CA LEU A 37 -25.36 -26.29 0.75
C LEU A 37 -25.36 -27.38 1.84
N SER A 38 -25.65 -27.06 3.10
CA SER A 38 -25.50 -28.01 4.22
C SER A 38 -26.38 -29.26 4.12
N ASN A 39 -27.48 -29.20 3.36
CA ASN A 39 -28.37 -30.34 3.11
C ASN A 39 -28.29 -30.84 1.66
N VAL A 40 -27.41 -30.25 0.84
CA VAL A 40 -27.10 -30.76 -0.50
C VAL A 40 -26.12 -31.92 -0.32
N LEU A 41 -26.68 -33.10 -0.05
CA LEU A 41 -25.93 -34.33 0.01
C LEU A 41 -25.76 -34.86 -1.42
N PHE A 42 -24.53 -34.74 -1.92
CA PHE A 42 -24.08 -35.43 -3.11
C PHE A 42 -23.81 -36.92 -2.77
N ASN A 43 -24.77 -37.65 -2.18
CA ASN A 43 -24.62 -39.08 -1.90
C ASN A 43 -25.95 -39.84 -2.06
N SER A 44 -25.89 -41.16 -2.20
CA SER A 44 -27.03 -42.05 -2.44
C SER A 44 -27.89 -42.39 -1.21
N SER A 45 -27.73 -41.71 -0.06
CA SER A 45 -28.43 -42.08 1.18
C SER A 45 -29.32 -40.95 1.71
N GLY A 46 -30.58 -40.93 1.23
CA GLY A 46 -31.74 -40.49 2.01
C GLY A 46 -31.91 -38.99 2.34
N SER A 47 -31.10 -38.09 1.79
CA SER A 47 -31.30 -36.63 1.91
C SER A 47 -31.35 -35.97 0.53
N ALA A 48 -31.75 -34.70 0.45
CA ALA A 48 -31.94 -33.96 -0.79
C ALA A 48 -30.70 -34.00 -1.72
N GLN A 49 -30.78 -34.74 -2.82
CA GLN A 49 -29.67 -34.91 -3.78
C GLN A 49 -29.73 -33.91 -4.93
N PHE A 50 -28.63 -33.24 -5.25
CA PHE A 50 -28.40 -32.69 -6.59
C PHE A 50 -27.49 -33.65 -7.34
N SER A 51 -28.00 -34.39 -8.33
CA SER A 51 -27.21 -35.40 -9.05
C SER A 51 -27.39 -35.30 -10.56
N GLY A 52 -26.37 -35.75 -11.32
CA GLY A 52 -26.38 -35.75 -12.78
C GLY A 52 -26.01 -34.42 -13.47
N PHE A 53 -25.73 -33.35 -12.71
CA PHE A 53 -25.21 -32.11 -13.28
C PHE A 53 -23.71 -32.21 -13.62
N THR A 54 -23.29 -31.66 -14.75
CA THR A 54 -21.88 -31.65 -15.19
C THR A 54 -21.09 -30.46 -14.66
N GLY A 55 -21.75 -29.48 -14.04
CA GLY A 55 -21.12 -28.32 -13.42
C GLY A 55 -22.14 -27.34 -12.81
N TYR A 56 -21.61 -26.33 -12.13
CA TYR A 56 -22.37 -25.24 -11.50
C TYR A 56 -21.91 -23.90 -12.06
N ALA A 57 -22.82 -22.95 -12.26
CA ALA A 57 -22.45 -21.62 -12.73
C ALA A 57 -23.20 -20.50 -12.01
N VAL A 58 -22.48 -19.41 -11.75
CA VAL A 58 -23.04 -18.15 -11.24
C VAL A 58 -22.93 -17.14 -12.38
N ASN A 59 -24.06 -16.64 -12.85
CA ASN A 59 -24.15 -15.73 -13.99
C ASN A 59 -25.18 -14.64 -13.67
N THR A 60 -24.74 -13.67 -12.87
CA THR A 60 -25.56 -12.58 -12.33
C THR A 60 -24.74 -11.29 -12.29
N THR A 61 -25.39 -10.13 -12.15
CA THR A 61 -24.74 -8.87 -11.79
C THR A 61 -24.68 -8.63 -10.28
N GLY A 62 -25.38 -9.45 -9.48
CA GLY A 62 -25.46 -9.35 -8.02
C GLY A 62 -24.57 -10.35 -7.27
N THR A 63 -24.77 -10.45 -5.95
CA THR A 63 -23.99 -11.33 -5.06
C THR A 63 -24.80 -12.57 -4.68
N TRP A 64 -24.25 -13.76 -4.93
CA TRP A 64 -24.74 -15.02 -4.41
C TRP A 64 -23.90 -15.50 -3.23
N THR A 65 -24.51 -15.65 -2.07
CA THR A 65 -23.84 -16.16 -0.87
C THR A 65 -24.04 -17.67 -0.77
N MET A 66 -22.96 -18.43 -0.94
CA MET A 66 -22.96 -19.87 -0.67
C MET A 66 -22.60 -20.11 0.79
N GLN A 67 -23.50 -20.75 1.53
CA GLN A 67 -23.29 -21.09 2.93
C GLN A 67 -23.27 -22.60 3.12
N GLY A 68 -22.61 -23.10 4.16
CA GLY A 68 -22.62 -24.52 4.51
C GLY A 68 -21.51 -25.37 3.87
N ASN A 69 -21.53 -26.68 4.13
CA ASN A 69 -20.53 -27.62 3.65
C ASN A 69 -21.13 -28.51 2.55
N SER A 70 -20.63 -28.42 1.32
CA SER A 70 -20.85 -29.52 0.37
C SER A 70 -20.07 -30.73 0.90
N SER A 71 -20.74 -31.71 1.49
CA SER A 71 -20.09 -32.92 2.02
C SER A 71 -19.32 -33.65 0.92
N VAL A 72 -17.99 -33.53 0.93
CA VAL A 72 -17.07 -34.20 -0.02
C VAL A 72 -16.50 -35.44 0.67
N THR A 73 -17.13 -36.60 0.49
CA THR A 73 -16.60 -37.89 1.01
C THR A 73 -16.39 -38.93 -0.09
N SER A 74 -16.70 -38.63 -1.36
CA SER A 74 -16.45 -39.55 -2.47
C SER A 74 -15.99 -38.83 -3.74
N SER A 75 -14.92 -39.33 -4.33
CA SER A 75 -14.19 -38.83 -5.52
C SER A 75 -15.00 -38.76 -6.83
N SER A 76 -16.29 -39.11 -6.85
CA SER A 76 -17.12 -39.15 -8.07
C SER A 76 -17.98 -37.89 -8.33
N LEU A 77 -17.94 -36.88 -7.43
CA LEU A 77 -18.93 -35.79 -7.40
C LEU A 77 -18.35 -34.37 -7.29
N ASP A 78 -17.03 -34.20 -7.41
CA ASP A 78 -16.36 -32.90 -7.51
C ASP A 78 -16.58 -32.27 -8.90
N ARG A 79 -17.76 -31.66 -9.12
CA ARG A 79 -18.10 -30.98 -10.38
C ARG A 79 -17.55 -29.55 -10.40
N PRO A 80 -17.07 -29.06 -11.56
CA PRO A 80 -16.47 -27.75 -11.64
C PRO A 80 -17.50 -26.62 -11.43
N TRP A 81 -17.06 -25.56 -10.76
CA TRP A 81 -17.76 -24.30 -10.61
C TRP A 81 -17.23 -23.28 -11.62
N ALA A 82 -18.13 -22.53 -12.23
CA ALA A 82 -17.82 -21.38 -13.07
C ALA A 82 -18.48 -20.11 -12.51
N VAL A 83 -17.69 -19.15 -12.06
CA VAL A 83 -18.19 -17.79 -11.77
C VAL A 83 -18.08 -17.01 -13.08
N GLU A 84 -19.19 -16.94 -13.81
CA GLU A 84 -19.22 -16.35 -15.16
C GLU A 84 -19.43 -14.83 -15.12
N ALA A 85 -20.13 -14.33 -14.10
CA ALA A 85 -20.36 -12.92 -13.84
C ALA A 85 -20.80 -12.71 -12.38
N GLY A 86 -20.63 -11.48 -11.87
CA GLY A 86 -21.09 -11.11 -10.53
C GLY A 86 -20.26 -11.73 -9.42
N THR A 87 -20.77 -11.73 -8.19
CA THR A 87 -20.00 -12.20 -7.04
C THR A 87 -20.52 -13.53 -6.51
N LEU A 88 -19.63 -14.52 -6.45
CA LEU A 88 -19.81 -15.69 -5.60
C LEU A 88 -19.15 -15.43 -4.25
N LEU A 89 -19.95 -15.23 -3.22
CA LEU A 89 -19.50 -15.05 -1.85
C LEU A 89 -19.48 -16.40 -1.13
N LEU A 90 -18.29 -16.94 -0.86
CA LEU A 90 -18.09 -18.23 -0.21
C LEU A 90 -18.05 -18.08 1.32
N ASN A 91 -19.00 -18.71 2.00
CA ASN A 91 -19.11 -18.79 3.46
C ASN A 91 -19.23 -20.27 3.91
N GLY A 92 -18.22 -21.08 3.59
CA GLY A 92 -18.23 -22.52 3.85
C GLY A 92 -17.27 -23.31 2.95
N ARG A 93 -17.57 -24.59 2.72
CA ARG A 93 -16.73 -25.52 1.95
C ARG A 93 -17.36 -25.85 0.60
N LEU A 94 -16.59 -25.69 -0.48
CA LEU A 94 -16.94 -26.14 -1.84
C LEU A 94 -16.09 -27.33 -2.30
N GLY A 95 -16.80 -28.32 -2.85
CA GLY A 95 -16.29 -29.40 -3.69
C GLY A 95 -15.99 -28.92 -5.12
N GLY A 96 -15.08 -29.60 -5.81
CA GLY A 96 -14.76 -29.33 -7.22
C GLY A 96 -13.91 -28.08 -7.49
N SER A 97 -13.25 -28.07 -8.65
CA SER A 97 -12.42 -26.93 -9.08
C SER A 97 -13.26 -25.69 -9.37
N VAL A 98 -12.79 -24.53 -8.97
CA VAL A 98 -13.45 -23.24 -9.24
C VAL A 98 -12.73 -22.50 -10.36
N THR A 99 -13.47 -22.05 -11.36
CA THR A 99 -12.98 -21.14 -12.41
C THR A 99 -13.73 -19.82 -12.34
N VAL A 100 -13.01 -18.72 -12.14
CA VAL A 100 -13.55 -17.36 -12.19
C VAL A 100 -13.25 -16.78 -13.57
N LYS A 101 -14.29 -16.46 -14.34
CA LYS A 101 -14.18 -15.89 -15.68
C LYS A 101 -14.21 -14.36 -15.63
N SER A 102 -14.02 -13.72 -16.79
CA SER A 102 -14.11 -12.26 -16.92
C SER A 102 -15.45 -11.72 -16.42
N GLY A 103 -15.40 -10.70 -15.55
CA GLY A 103 -16.58 -10.10 -14.91
C GLY A 103 -17.13 -10.89 -13.71
N GLY A 104 -16.54 -12.05 -13.41
CA GLY A 104 -16.82 -12.83 -12.21
C GLY A 104 -15.89 -12.46 -11.05
N VAL A 105 -16.41 -12.54 -9.83
CA VAL A 105 -15.68 -12.33 -8.58
C VAL A 105 -15.92 -13.54 -7.68
N LEU A 106 -14.85 -14.23 -7.28
CA LEU A 106 -14.90 -15.10 -6.12
C LEU A 106 -14.49 -14.27 -4.91
N SER A 107 -15.43 -14.04 -4.00
CA SER A 107 -15.19 -13.38 -2.72
C SER A 107 -15.38 -14.38 -1.58
N ILE A 108 -14.66 -14.20 -0.49
CA ILE A 108 -14.85 -14.98 0.73
C ILE A 108 -15.56 -14.10 1.77
N ALA A 109 -16.61 -14.65 2.41
CA ALA A 109 -17.29 -13.95 3.48
C ALA A 109 -16.50 -14.08 4.78
N ALA A 110 -16.22 -12.95 5.41
CA ALA A 110 -16.11 -12.87 6.85
C ALA A 110 -17.53 -12.68 7.39
N ALA A 111 -18.28 -13.78 7.57
CA ALA A 111 -19.45 -13.72 8.43
C ALA A 111 -18.97 -14.02 9.85
N THR A 112 -19.22 -13.09 10.78
CA THR A 112 -19.00 -13.30 12.21
C THR A 112 -19.66 -14.61 12.63
N GLY A 113 -18.86 -15.53 13.19
CA GLY A 113 -19.32 -16.87 13.59
C GLY A 113 -19.46 -17.91 12.46
N SER A 114 -18.93 -17.66 11.26
CA SER A 114 -18.90 -18.66 10.17
C SER A 114 -17.52 -19.24 9.92
N THR A 115 -17.47 -20.49 9.43
CA THR A 115 -16.24 -21.18 9.01
C THR A 115 -15.63 -20.45 7.81
N ALA A 116 -14.34 -20.14 7.87
CA ALA A 116 -13.63 -19.53 6.76
C ALA A 116 -13.83 -20.32 5.44
N GLY A 117 -13.87 -19.60 4.32
CA GLY A 117 -14.06 -20.21 3.00
C GLY A 117 -13.02 -21.28 2.71
N TYR A 118 -13.46 -22.44 2.22
CA TYR A 118 -12.61 -23.59 1.94
C TYR A 118 -12.89 -24.16 0.54
N LEU A 119 -11.84 -24.37 -0.24
CA LEU A 119 -11.90 -25.07 -1.52
C LEU A 119 -11.12 -26.39 -1.46
N SER A 120 -11.79 -27.51 -1.71
CA SER A 120 -11.13 -28.83 -1.76
C SER A 120 -10.26 -29.07 -3.00
N HIS A 121 -10.34 -28.17 -3.98
CA HIS A 121 -9.74 -28.33 -5.30
C HIS A 121 -9.09 -27.03 -5.77
N SER A 122 -8.55 -27.06 -6.99
CA SER A 122 -7.84 -25.92 -7.56
C SER A 122 -8.77 -24.75 -7.89
N LEU A 123 -8.24 -23.54 -7.73
CA LEU A 123 -8.85 -22.29 -8.17
C LEU A 123 -8.09 -21.76 -9.38
N THR A 124 -8.82 -21.44 -10.45
CA THR A 124 -8.30 -20.71 -11.60
C THR A 124 -9.05 -19.38 -11.73
N VAL A 125 -8.32 -18.27 -11.74
CA VAL A 125 -8.87 -16.94 -12.03
C VAL A 125 -8.37 -16.53 -13.42
N GLN A 126 -9.29 -16.40 -14.36
CA GLN A 126 -8.99 -16.05 -15.74
C GLN A 126 -8.80 -14.53 -15.90
N SER A 127 -8.33 -14.12 -17.08
CA SER A 127 -8.24 -12.69 -17.43
C SER A 127 -9.59 -11.99 -17.25
N GLY A 128 -9.58 -10.84 -16.57
CA GLY A 128 -10.77 -10.07 -16.18
C GLY A 128 -11.58 -10.65 -15.02
N GLY A 129 -11.19 -11.81 -14.47
CA GLY A 129 -11.78 -12.40 -13.27
C GLY A 129 -11.09 -11.90 -12.01
N HIS A 130 -11.84 -11.86 -10.91
CA HIS A 130 -11.37 -11.34 -9.63
C HIS A 130 -11.40 -12.39 -8.52
N LEU A 131 -10.33 -12.46 -7.73
CA LEU A 131 -10.32 -13.09 -6.40
C LEU A 131 -10.27 -11.97 -5.37
N ALA A 132 -11.27 -11.90 -4.48
CA ALA A 132 -11.32 -10.91 -3.41
C ALA A 132 -11.08 -11.58 -2.04
N ALA A 133 -10.06 -11.11 -1.33
CA ALA A 133 -9.70 -11.56 0.03
C ALA A 133 -9.34 -10.35 0.91
N GLY A 134 -9.51 -10.42 2.23
CA GLY A 134 -9.10 -9.28 3.05
C GLY A 134 -9.45 -9.32 4.54
N TYR A 135 -8.91 -8.32 5.24
CA TYR A 135 -9.17 -7.98 6.64
C TYR A 135 -10.49 -7.22 6.81
N ARG A 136 -11.20 -7.45 7.91
CA ARG A 136 -12.29 -6.59 8.39
C ARG A 136 -12.08 -6.29 9.87
N SER A 137 -12.58 -5.14 10.31
CA SER A 137 -12.30 -4.48 11.60
C SER A 137 -12.57 -5.29 12.87
N ASP A 138 -13.15 -6.48 12.78
CA ASP A 138 -13.45 -7.38 13.90
C ASP A 138 -12.97 -8.84 13.73
N SER A 139 -12.42 -9.26 12.56
CA SER A 139 -11.95 -10.65 12.33
C SER A 139 -11.07 -10.80 11.07
N PHE A 140 -10.01 -11.61 11.15
CA PHE A 140 -9.25 -12.11 9.97
C PHE A 140 -9.90 -13.41 9.44
N SER A 141 -10.12 -13.52 8.13
CA SER A 141 -10.56 -14.78 7.49
C SER A 141 -9.56 -15.21 6.41
N THR A 142 -8.94 -16.37 6.59
CA THR A 142 -8.04 -16.98 5.59
C THR A 142 -8.84 -17.87 4.65
N LEU A 143 -8.72 -17.66 3.33
CA LEU A 143 -9.19 -18.66 2.35
C LEU A 143 -8.24 -19.85 2.38
N ALA A 144 -8.76 -21.05 2.67
CA ALA A 144 -7.99 -22.28 2.61
C ALA A 144 -8.30 -23.07 1.32
N LEU A 145 -7.26 -23.58 0.66
CA LEU A 145 -7.38 -24.47 -0.49
C LEU A 145 -6.51 -25.72 -0.31
N GLU A 146 -7.02 -26.90 -0.69
CA GLU A 146 -6.21 -28.14 -0.65
C GLU A 146 -5.19 -28.22 -1.79
N LYS A 147 -5.48 -27.60 -2.94
CA LYS A 147 -4.72 -27.78 -4.19
C LYS A 147 -4.13 -26.45 -4.69
N ASN A 148 -4.16 -26.23 -6.00
CA ASN A 148 -3.42 -25.14 -6.65
C ASN A 148 -4.25 -23.86 -6.77
N VAL A 149 -3.58 -22.72 -6.78
CA VAL A 149 -4.17 -21.44 -7.22
C VAL A 149 -3.44 -20.97 -8.47
N THR A 150 -4.19 -20.62 -9.50
CA THR A 150 -3.67 -20.03 -10.73
C THR A 150 -4.37 -18.71 -11.00
N LEU A 151 -3.63 -17.61 -10.83
CA LEU A 151 -4.02 -16.28 -11.28
C LEU A 151 -3.43 -16.07 -12.69
N GLN A 152 -4.28 -16.08 -13.71
CA GLN A 152 -3.83 -15.89 -15.10
C GLN A 152 -3.40 -14.42 -15.35
N SER A 153 -2.68 -14.19 -16.43
CA SER A 153 -2.42 -12.82 -16.90
C SER A 153 -3.74 -12.08 -17.13
N GLY A 154 -3.83 -10.84 -16.64
CA GLY A 154 -5.04 -10.02 -16.68
C GLY A 154 -6.10 -10.33 -15.61
N SER A 155 -5.88 -11.32 -14.74
CA SER A 155 -6.72 -11.51 -13.54
C SER A 155 -6.43 -10.43 -12.49
N VAL A 156 -7.31 -10.29 -11.50
CA VAL A 156 -7.14 -9.34 -10.40
C VAL A 156 -7.27 -10.05 -9.06
N LEU A 157 -6.31 -9.81 -8.17
CA LEU A 157 -6.41 -10.14 -6.75
C LEU A 157 -6.75 -8.86 -5.99
N ASP A 158 -7.99 -8.74 -5.54
CA ASP A 158 -8.46 -7.64 -4.70
C ASP A 158 -8.16 -7.94 -3.23
N VAL A 159 -7.37 -7.08 -2.59
CA VAL A 159 -7.01 -7.22 -1.17
C VAL A 159 -7.46 -6.04 -0.34
N THR A 160 -8.23 -6.30 0.71
CA THR A 160 -8.45 -5.32 1.79
C THR A 160 -7.48 -5.63 2.92
N LEU A 161 -6.63 -4.67 3.29
CA LEU A 161 -5.57 -4.87 4.28
C LEU A 161 -5.92 -4.19 5.61
N GLY A 162 -5.53 -4.84 6.71
CA GLY A 162 -5.63 -4.30 8.07
C GLY A 162 -4.31 -3.75 8.58
N ALA A 163 -4.04 -3.91 9.87
CA ALA A 163 -2.71 -3.69 10.42
C ALA A 163 -1.70 -4.72 9.87
N PRO A 164 -0.42 -4.36 9.70
CA PRO A 164 0.62 -5.30 9.28
C PRO A 164 0.78 -6.44 10.28
N GLY A 165 1.16 -7.62 9.81
CA GLY A 165 1.26 -8.80 10.66
C GLY A 165 1.52 -10.10 9.92
N THR A 166 1.39 -11.21 10.63
CA THR A 166 1.73 -12.57 10.14
C THR A 166 0.52 -13.39 9.68
N ASN A 167 -0.67 -12.80 9.64
CA ASN A 167 -1.86 -13.50 9.17
C ASN A 167 -1.84 -13.62 7.65
N THR A 168 -2.13 -14.81 7.16
CA THR A 168 -2.15 -15.12 5.72
C THR A 168 -3.56 -14.92 5.15
N LEU A 169 -3.69 -14.20 4.03
CA LEU A 169 -4.98 -14.02 3.35
C LEU A 169 -5.44 -15.31 2.64
N VAL A 170 -4.53 -15.98 1.93
CA VAL A 170 -4.82 -17.22 1.19
C VAL A 170 -3.80 -18.30 1.52
N LEU A 171 -4.27 -19.41 2.09
CA LEU A 171 -3.50 -20.60 2.40
C LEU A 171 -3.81 -21.70 1.39
N LEU A 172 -2.79 -22.28 0.76
CA LEU A 172 -3.00 -23.37 -0.20
C LEU A 172 -2.03 -24.54 -0.03
N GLY A 173 -2.54 -25.76 -0.12
CA GLY A 173 -1.74 -26.99 -0.03
C GLY A 173 -0.90 -27.30 -1.27
N GLY A 174 -1.19 -26.67 -2.41
CA GLY A 174 -0.54 -26.94 -3.70
C GLY A 174 0.30 -25.79 -4.25
N ASN A 175 0.47 -25.79 -5.58
CA ASN A 175 1.25 -24.80 -6.31
C ASN A 175 0.52 -23.46 -6.44
N LEU A 176 1.28 -22.37 -6.37
CA LEU A 176 0.82 -21.00 -6.61
C LEU A 176 1.39 -20.49 -7.93
N THR A 177 0.51 -20.07 -8.84
CA THR A 177 0.91 -19.32 -10.04
C THR A 177 0.34 -17.91 -9.96
N LEU A 178 1.24 -16.92 -9.91
CA LEU A 178 0.90 -15.50 -9.89
C LEU A 178 0.90 -14.91 -11.30
N GLY A 179 -0.09 -14.06 -11.55
CA GLY A 179 -0.27 -13.30 -12.77
C GLY A 179 -1.23 -12.14 -12.53
N GLY A 180 -1.31 -11.22 -13.49
CA GLY A 180 -2.26 -10.11 -13.42
C GLY A 180 -1.93 -9.06 -12.37
N THR A 181 -2.96 -8.43 -11.81
CA THR A 181 -2.84 -7.26 -10.94
C THR A 181 -3.15 -7.60 -9.48
N LEU A 182 -2.27 -7.17 -8.56
CA LEU A 182 -2.61 -7.05 -7.14
C LEU A 182 -3.28 -5.69 -6.92
N ASN A 183 -4.55 -5.67 -6.56
CA ASN A 183 -5.32 -4.46 -6.34
C ASN A 183 -5.63 -4.29 -4.85
N ILE A 184 -5.10 -3.25 -4.23
CA ILE A 184 -5.27 -2.95 -2.81
C ILE A 184 -6.50 -2.04 -2.66
N LEU A 185 -7.44 -2.44 -1.80
CA LEU A 185 -8.69 -1.76 -1.51
C LEU A 185 -8.64 -1.30 -0.03
N ASP A 186 -8.22 -0.06 0.22
CA ASP A 186 -7.77 0.41 1.55
C ASP A 186 -8.89 0.67 2.58
N ALA A 187 -8.70 0.22 3.82
CA ALA A 187 -9.43 0.68 5.00
C ALA A 187 -8.55 0.82 6.26
N GLY A 188 -7.21 0.87 6.11
CA GLY A 188 -6.28 0.92 7.24
C GLY A 188 -4.85 0.41 6.95
N VAL A 189 -4.39 0.41 5.69
CA VAL A 189 -3.03 -0.06 5.36
C VAL A 189 -1.97 0.82 6.03
N GLY A 190 -1.03 0.18 6.72
CA GLY A 190 0.13 0.82 7.35
C GLY A 190 1.46 0.27 6.84
N VAL A 191 2.54 0.96 7.19
CA VAL A 191 3.91 0.49 6.93
C VAL A 191 4.15 -0.85 7.63
N GLY A 192 4.64 -1.84 6.90
CA GLY A 192 4.96 -3.16 7.41
C GLY A 192 4.75 -4.26 6.39
N SER A 193 4.79 -5.51 6.85
CA SER A 193 4.67 -6.70 6.01
C SER A 193 3.28 -7.33 6.13
N TYR A 194 2.76 -7.82 5.01
CA TYR A 194 1.47 -8.50 4.90
C TYR A 194 1.64 -9.81 4.15
N ARG A 195 1.19 -10.93 4.72
CA ARG A 195 1.24 -12.23 4.04
C ARG A 195 0.02 -12.39 3.13
N LEU A 196 0.23 -12.26 1.82
CA LEU A 196 -0.82 -12.45 0.82
C LEU A 196 -1.12 -13.94 0.65
N PHE A 197 -0.07 -14.75 0.48
CA PHE A 197 -0.19 -16.20 0.32
C PHE A 197 0.77 -16.95 1.22
N GLU A 198 0.32 -18.13 1.65
CA GLU A 198 1.15 -19.20 2.18
C GLU A 198 0.85 -20.47 1.37
N TYR A 199 1.88 -21.08 0.81
CA TYR A 199 1.75 -22.21 -0.10
C TYR A 199 2.73 -23.33 0.23
N TYR A 200 2.30 -24.58 0.03
CA TYR A 200 3.10 -25.77 0.30
C TYR A 200 3.65 -26.47 -0.97
N GLY A 201 3.28 -25.98 -2.16
CA GLY A 201 3.84 -26.43 -3.45
C GLY A 201 4.95 -25.50 -3.99
N THR A 202 5.00 -25.36 -5.31
CA THR A 202 5.92 -24.42 -5.99
C THR A 202 5.26 -23.07 -6.28
N LEU A 203 6.08 -22.01 -6.32
CA LEU A 203 5.68 -20.69 -6.79
C LEU A 203 6.20 -20.44 -8.20
N SER A 204 5.34 -19.93 -9.08
CA SER A 204 5.71 -19.46 -10.40
C SER A 204 5.00 -18.15 -10.76
N GLY A 205 5.59 -17.40 -11.70
CA GLY A 205 5.03 -16.12 -12.17
C GLY A 205 5.21 -14.97 -11.16
N SER A 206 4.56 -13.85 -11.47
CA SER A 206 4.57 -12.63 -10.66
C SER A 206 3.35 -11.77 -11.00
N PHE A 207 2.97 -10.85 -10.10
CA PHE A 207 2.04 -9.80 -10.46
C PHE A 207 2.71 -8.85 -11.47
N SER A 208 1.99 -8.50 -12.54
CA SER A 208 2.44 -7.51 -13.52
C SER A 208 2.27 -6.08 -13.01
N THR A 209 1.36 -5.88 -12.06
CA THR A 209 1.03 -4.55 -11.54
C THR A 209 0.56 -4.65 -10.09
N VAL A 210 0.93 -3.66 -9.28
CA VAL A 210 0.34 -3.41 -7.97
C VAL A 210 -0.40 -2.08 -8.04
N SER A 211 -1.71 -2.12 -7.81
CA SER A 211 -2.62 -0.97 -7.79
C SER A 211 -2.99 -0.67 -6.33
N SER A 212 -3.00 0.60 -5.93
CA SER A 212 -3.33 1.02 -4.56
C SER A 212 -3.93 2.44 -4.55
N PRO A 213 -4.82 2.77 -3.60
CA PRO A 213 -5.35 4.12 -3.44
C PRO A 213 -4.50 4.99 -2.50
N SER A 214 -3.50 4.43 -1.79
CA SER A 214 -2.66 5.16 -0.83
C SER A 214 -1.24 5.40 -1.33
N ASN A 215 -0.63 6.50 -0.86
CA ASN A 215 0.75 6.90 -1.17
C ASN A 215 1.75 6.11 -0.32
N TYR A 216 1.81 4.80 -0.48
CA TYR A 216 2.92 3.98 0.03
C TYR A 216 3.70 3.40 -1.14
N ASP A 217 4.95 3.04 -0.90
CA ASP A 217 5.69 2.23 -1.85
C ASP A 217 5.41 0.76 -1.52
N TYR A 218 5.09 -0.02 -2.56
CA TYR A 218 4.72 -1.43 -2.44
C TYR A 218 5.73 -2.30 -3.17
N SER A 219 6.17 -3.37 -2.53
CA SER A 219 6.91 -4.43 -3.20
C SER A 219 6.40 -5.80 -2.80
N VAL A 220 6.39 -6.72 -3.76
CA VAL A 220 5.98 -8.12 -3.50
C VAL A 220 7.25 -8.94 -3.39
N ASP A 221 7.50 -9.49 -2.19
CA ASP A 221 8.54 -10.46 -1.93
C ASP A 221 8.02 -11.87 -2.24
N THR A 222 8.66 -12.49 -3.22
CA THR A 222 8.48 -13.89 -3.63
C THR A 222 9.75 -14.73 -3.39
N GLY A 223 10.77 -14.16 -2.74
CA GLY A 223 12.03 -14.84 -2.41
C GLY A 223 11.95 -15.69 -1.14
N THR A 224 10.98 -15.40 -0.28
CA THR A 224 10.72 -16.20 0.92
C THR A 224 9.98 -17.50 0.56
N SER A 225 10.64 -18.64 0.70
CA SER A 225 10.05 -19.95 0.39
C SER A 225 8.73 -20.18 1.14
N GLY A 226 7.69 -20.57 0.41
CA GLY A 226 6.36 -20.87 0.95
C GLY A 226 5.50 -19.65 1.26
N LEU A 227 5.99 -18.42 1.03
CA LEU A 227 5.26 -17.19 1.30
C LEU A 227 5.29 -16.23 0.10
N VAL A 228 4.20 -15.47 -0.05
CA VAL A 228 4.17 -14.26 -0.86
C VAL A 228 3.83 -13.10 0.05
N ILE A 229 4.77 -12.18 0.21
CA ILE A 229 4.68 -11.10 1.20
C ILE A 229 4.59 -9.76 0.46
N LEU A 230 3.57 -8.97 0.75
CA LEU A 230 3.54 -7.57 0.37
C LEU A 230 4.28 -6.75 1.43
N GLN A 231 5.33 -6.07 1.03
CA GLN A 231 6.01 -5.06 1.82
C GLN A 231 5.42 -3.70 1.50
N VAL A 232 4.97 -2.99 2.53
CA VAL A 232 4.48 -1.62 2.44
C VAL A 232 5.45 -0.73 3.18
N THR A 233 6.10 0.20 2.47
CA THR A 233 6.99 1.19 3.05
C THR A 233 6.41 2.59 2.89
N ALA A 234 6.76 3.49 3.81
CA ALA A 234 6.44 4.91 3.64
C ALA A 234 6.87 5.37 2.24
N SER A 235 5.98 6.01 1.47
CA SER A 235 6.40 6.56 0.19
C SER A 235 7.37 7.71 0.44
N GLY A 236 8.55 7.64 -0.15
CA GLY A 236 9.56 8.68 0.02
C GLY A 236 10.48 8.77 -1.18
N MET A 237 11.14 9.91 -1.30
CA MET A 237 12.25 10.08 -2.22
C MET A 237 13.55 10.05 -1.43
N TYR A 238 14.51 9.24 -1.86
CA TYR A 238 15.79 9.12 -1.18
C TYR A 238 16.88 9.78 -2.03
N TRP A 239 17.58 10.74 -1.43
CA TRP A 239 18.56 11.56 -2.15
C TRP A 239 19.79 10.73 -2.53
N ASN A 240 20.09 10.67 -3.82
CA ASN A 240 21.19 9.92 -4.42
C ASN A 240 22.28 10.83 -5.01
N GLY A 241 22.25 12.13 -4.72
CA GLY A 241 23.27 13.10 -5.14
C GLY A 241 23.53 13.07 -6.63
N THR A 242 24.80 13.11 -7.04
CA THR A 242 25.22 13.05 -8.45
C THR A 242 25.09 11.66 -9.08
N THR A 243 24.73 10.63 -8.30
CA THR A 243 24.50 9.26 -8.81
C THR A 243 23.14 9.19 -9.52
N THR A 244 23.12 9.76 -10.72
CA THR A 244 21.92 9.88 -11.58
C THR A 244 21.84 8.76 -12.63
N THR A 245 22.87 7.92 -12.77
CA THR A 245 22.92 6.79 -13.72
C THR A 245 23.22 5.45 -13.02
N GLY A 246 22.51 4.39 -13.42
CA GLY A 246 22.66 3.03 -12.89
C GLY A 246 21.81 2.71 -11.64
N SER A 247 21.66 1.41 -11.36
CA SER A 247 21.15 0.91 -10.07
C SER A 247 22.35 0.77 -9.13
N SER A 248 22.64 1.80 -8.34
CA SER A 248 23.57 1.69 -7.22
C SER A 248 22.94 0.87 -6.09
N GLY A 249 23.73 0.23 -5.23
CA GLY A 249 23.25 -0.46 -4.03
C GLY A 249 22.66 0.53 -3.00
N PRO A 250 23.17 0.59 -1.75
CA PRO A 250 22.63 1.50 -0.74
C PRO A 250 22.62 2.97 -1.20
N ILE A 251 21.75 3.78 -0.60
CA ILE A 251 21.59 5.21 -0.90
C ILE A 251 22.94 5.93 -0.87
N ALA A 252 23.36 6.54 -1.98
CA ALA A 252 24.66 7.18 -2.09
C ALA A 252 24.75 8.50 -1.29
N GLY A 253 23.68 9.30 -1.36
CA GLY A 253 23.69 10.67 -0.86
C GLY A 253 24.60 11.59 -1.67
N GLY A 254 25.17 12.60 -1.01
CA GLY A 254 26.20 13.49 -1.54
C GLY A 254 25.66 14.82 -2.03
N ALA A 255 26.53 15.58 -2.70
CA ALA A 255 26.13 16.83 -3.35
C ALA A 255 25.32 16.56 -4.63
N GLY A 256 24.56 17.55 -5.10
CA GLY A 256 23.84 17.48 -6.37
C GLY A 256 22.81 18.60 -6.54
N THR A 257 22.18 18.65 -7.71
CA THR A 257 21.16 19.66 -8.04
C THR A 257 19.78 19.04 -7.97
N TRP A 258 18.89 19.55 -7.12
CA TRP A 258 17.49 19.16 -7.09
C TRP A 258 16.70 20.06 -8.03
N THR A 259 16.33 19.51 -9.19
CA THR A 259 15.63 20.24 -10.26
C THR A 259 14.51 19.41 -10.86
N THR A 260 13.49 20.07 -11.41
CA THR A 260 12.47 19.48 -12.28
C THR A 260 12.83 19.60 -13.76
N ALA A 261 13.86 20.38 -14.12
CA ALA A 261 14.21 20.71 -15.51
C ALA A 261 14.85 19.55 -16.29
N SER A 262 15.42 18.57 -15.59
CA SER A 262 16.25 17.53 -16.22
C SER A 262 15.46 16.25 -16.48
N ALA A 263 14.96 16.09 -17.71
CA ALA A 263 14.34 14.84 -18.13
C ALA A 263 15.35 13.67 -18.06
N GLY A 264 15.16 12.77 -17.10
CA GLY A 264 15.92 11.50 -16.99
C GLY A 264 17.16 11.51 -16.08
N LEU A 265 17.58 12.66 -15.53
CA LEU A 265 18.60 12.72 -14.47
C LEU A 265 17.89 12.88 -13.13
N THR A 266 17.60 11.77 -12.48
CA THR A 266 16.91 11.80 -11.18
C THR A 266 17.93 11.64 -10.05
N ASN A 267 18.09 12.67 -9.23
CA ASN A 267 18.86 12.60 -7.99
C ASN A 267 18.12 11.84 -6.88
N TRP A 268 17.03 11.15 -7.23
CA TRP A 268 16.13 10.47 -6.30
C TRP A 268 16.03 8.98 -6.65
N THR A 269 15.95 8.17 -5.60
CA THR A 269 15.81 6.71 -5.66
C THR A 269 14.80 6.23 -4.61
N ASN A 270 14.45 4.94 -4.65
CA ASN A 270 13.68 4.26 -3.61
C ASN A 270 14.51 4.07 -2.33
N ALA A 271 13.88 3.59 -1.25
CA ALA A 271 14.55 3.39 0.04
C ALA A 271 15.78 2.47 0.01
N ALA A 272 15.83 1.55 -0.96
CA ALA A 272 16.92 0.62 -1.13
C ALA A 272 18.09 1.18 -1.95
N GLY A 273 17.93 2.33 -2.59
CA GLY A 273 18.92 2.91 -3.50
C GLY A 273 18.93 2.31 -4.92
N THR A 274 18.13 1.26 -5.16
CA THR A 274 18.18 0.41 -6.35
C THR A 274 17.35 0.89 -7.54
N THR A 275 16.29 1.67 -7.29
CA THR A 275 15.34 2.11 -8.33
C THR A 275 15.24 3.62 -8.37
N ARG A 276 15.59 4.21 -9.52
CA ARG A 276 15.43 5.64 -9.76
C ARG A 276 13.96 6.05 -9.77
N ILE A 277 13.67 7.18 -9.14
CA ILE A 277 12.33 7.78 -9.16
C ILE A 277 12.45 9.25 -9.55
N VAL A 278 11.43 9.77 -10.21
CA VAL A 278 11.36 11.20 -10.54
C VAL A 278 11.12 12.02 -9.27
N THR A 279 11.50 13.29 -9.33
CA THR A 279 11.12 14.24 -8.28
C THR A 279 9.58 14.33 -8.18
N ASP A 280 9.07 14.28 -6.96
CA ASP A 280 7.64 14.22 -6.65
C ASP A 280 7.39 15.01 -5.36
N ALA A 281 6.82 16.21 -5.52
CA ALA A 281 6.54 17.09 -4.39
C ALA A 281 5.49 16.52 -3.42
N THR A 282 4.79 15.45 -3.81
CA THR A 282 3.81 14.78 -2.95
C THR A 282 4.42 13.73 -2.02
N LYS A 283 5.74 13.52 -2.03
CA LYS A 283 6.45 12.57 -1.18
C LYS A 283 7.34 13.26 -0.15
N GLU A 284 7.68 12.56 0.94
CA GLU A 284 8.72 12.99 1.86
C GLU A 284 10.09 12.85 1.18
N ALA A 285 10.98 13.83 1.34
CA ALA A 285 12.36 13.76 0.86
C ALA A 285 13.32 13.35 1.99
N THR A 286 13.96 12.20 1.84
CA THR A 286 14.92 11.63 2.80
C THR A 286 16.37 11.83 2.33
N PHE A 287 17.18 12.44 3.18
CA PHE A 287 18.61 12.63 3.00
C PHE A 287 19.40 11.67 3.91
N ALA A 288 19.97 10.64 3.29
CA ALA A 288 20.75 9.58 3.92
C ALA A 288 22.04 9.32 3.11
N GLY A 289 22.88 8.38 3.54
CA GLY A 289 24.16 8.13 2.87
C GLY A 289 25.16 9.24 3.17
N THR A 290 26.01 9.60 2.20
CA THR A 290 27.04 10.63 2.38
C THR A 290 26.42 12.01 2.47
N ALA A 291 26.74 12.83 3.48
CA ALA A 291 26.23 14.21 3.52
C ALA A 291 26.82 15.08 2.40
N GLY A 292 26.07 16.09 1.94
CA GLY A 292 26.55 17.03 0.93
C GLY A 292 25.64 18.25 0.76
N THR A 293 25.99 19.08 -0.23
CA THR A 293 25.21 20.27 -0.59
C THR A 293 24.22 19.94 -1.71
N VAL A 294 22.94 20.17 -1.44
CA VAL A 294 21.83 20.01 -2.37
C VAL A 294 21.43 21.40 -2.87
N THR A 295 21.65 21.66 -4.16
CA THR A 295 21.29 22.93 -4.80
C THR A 295 19.91 22.81 -5.42
N VAL A 296 18.93 23.51 -4.88
CA VAL A 296 17.60 23.67 -5.47
C VAL A 296 17.71 24.57 -6.69
N ASP A 297 17.25 24.06 -7.82
CA ASP A 297 17.14 24.77 -9.09
C ASP A 297 15.69 24.69 -9.56
N ALA A 298 14.96 25.79 -9.40
CA ALA A 298 13.54 25.91 -9.73
C ALA A 298 13.31 26.46 -11.14
N SER A 299 14.35 26.53 -11.98
CA SER A 299 14.22 27.02 -13.37
C SER A 299 13.31 26.14 -14.24
N GLY A 300 13.20 24.85 -13.92
CA GLY A 300 12.29 23.89 -14.56
C GLY A 300 10.90 23.81 -13.95
N GLY A 301 10.58 24.67 -12.97
CA GLY A 301 9.34 24.61 -12.19
C GLY A 301 9.58 24.42 -10.69
N THR A 302 8.49 24.33 -9.93
CA THR A 302 8.54 24.23 -8.47
C THR A 302 9.25 22.96 -8.01
N VAL A 303 10.28 23.13 -7.19
CA VAL A 303 10.98 22.04 -6.50
C VAL A 303 10.46 21.94 -5.07
N GLY A 304 10.09 20.73 -4.64
CA GLY A 304 9.44 20.55 -3.35
C GLY A 304 9.21 19.11 -2.90
N ALA A 305 8.66 18.97 -1.70
CA ALA A 305 8.31 17.72 -1.01
C ALA A 305 7.20 17.96 0.02
N LYS A 306 6.55 16.90 0.53
CA LYS A 306 5.58 17.00 1.66
C LYS A 306 6.24 17.25 3.01
N GLY A 307 7.51 16.91 3.12
CA GLY A 307 8.30 16.96 4.34
C GLY A 307 9.73 16.54 4.04
N LEU A 308 10.62 16.78 4.98
CA LEU A 308 12.05 16.45 4.85
C LEU A 308 12.48 15.58 6.03
N LYS A 309 13.33 14.60 5.75
CA LYS A 309 13.95 13.76 6.76
C LYS A 309 15.46 13.70 6.56
N PHE A 310 16.22 14.13 7.55
CA PHE A 310 17.68 14.07 7.56
C PHE A 310 18.15 12.95 8.47
N VAL A 311 18.55 11.84 7.86
CA VAL A 311 19.12 10.68 8.56
C VAL A 311 20.61 10.89 8.81
N THR A 312 21.33 11.45 7.82
CA THR A 312 22.75 11.77 7.94
C THR A 312 22.95 13.22 8.38
N SER A 313 23.82 13.45 9.35
CA SER A 313 24.23 14.79 9.77
C SER A 313 25.12 15.48 8.72
N GLY A 314 24.91 16.77 8.49
CA GLY A 314 25.79 17.64 7.71
C GLY A 314 25.24 18.08 6.35
N TYR A 315 24.03 17.67 5.98
CA TYR A 315 23.39 18.13 4.75
C TYR A 315 23.11 19.64 4.77
N THR A 316 23.32 20.28 3.62
CA THR A 316 22.96 21.68 3.37
C THR A 316 22.10 21.78 2.12
N ILE A 317 20.89 22.34 2.24
CA ILE A 317 20.05 22.68 1.09
C ILE A 317 20.20 24.17 0.79
N THR A 318 20.52 24.53 -0.45
CA THR A 318 20.77 25.92 -0.88
C THR A 318 20.18 26.17 -2.27
N GLY A 319 20.24 27.40 -2.78
CA GLY A 319 19.74 27.77 -4.10
C GLY A 319 18.36 28.42 -4.04
N ASP A 320 17.50 28.06 -4.99
CA ASP A 320 16.16 28.63 -5.13
C ASP A 320 15.21 28.23 -3.99
N THR A 321 13.97 28.73 -4.07
CA THR A 321 12.92 28.44 -3.07
C THR A 321 12.57 26.95 -3.06
N LEU A 322 12.62 26.34 -1.88
CA LEU A 322 12.14 25.00 -1.61
C LEU A 322 10.68 25.06 -1.16
N THR A 323 9.78 24.44 -1.90
CA THR A 323 8.35 24.40 -1.53
C THR A 323 8.04 23.14 -0.74
N LEU A 324 7.64 23.30 0.52
CA LEU A 324 7.21 22.20 1.38
C LEU A 324 5.70 22.25 1.54
N GLU A 325 4.97 21.35 0.89
CA GLU A 325 3.51 21.42 0.88
C GLU A 325 2.89 20.10 1.33
N ASN A 326 2.25 20.15 2.49
CA ASN A 326 1.42 19.09 3.02
C ASN A 326 0.04 19.67 3.28
N THR A 327 -0.95 19.28 2.48
CA THR A 327 -2.29 19.90 2.52
C THR A 327 -3.08 19.56 3.79
N ALA A 328 -2.68 18.52 4.52
CA ALA A 328 -3.36 18.08 5.74
C ALA A 328 -2.85 18.75 7.02
N SER A 329 -1.58 19.17 7.04
CA SER A 329 -0.92 19.72 8.24
C SER A 329 0.38 20.44 7.88
N ALA A 330 1.02 21.09 8.86
CA ALA A 330 2.36 21.64 8.65
C ALA A 330 3.32 20.57 8.09
N PRO A 331 4.14 20.88 7.07
CA PRO A 331 5.18 19.98 6.61
C PRO A 331 6.18 19.73 7.75
N VAL A 332 6.57 18.47 7.91
CA VAL A 332 7.51 18.04 8.95
C VAL A 332 8.93 18.07 8.41
N VAL A 333 9.85 18.62 9.21
CA VAL A 333 11.29 18.50 9.03
C VAL A 333 11.87 17.73 10.21
N ASP A 334 12.22 16.48 9.97
CA ASP A 334 12.84 15.57 10.93
C ASP A 334 14.36 15.58 10.79
N VAL A 335 15.08 15.86 11.88
CA VAL A 335 16.54 15.73 11.94
C VAL A 335 16.90 14.68 12.99
N ALA A 336 17.42 13.54 12.55
CA ALA A 336 17.64 12.38 13.40
C ALA A 336 18.84 12.54 14.35
N GLY A 337 18.73 11.92 15.53
CA GLY A 337 19.84 11.78 16.48
C GLY A 337 20.40 13.11 16.96
N SER A 338 21.71 13.19 17.18
CA SER A 338 22.41 14.44 17.49
C SER A 338 22.87 15.19 16.23
N GLY A 339 22.29 14.87 15.07
CA GLY A 339 22.71 15.42 13.78
C GLY A 339 22.32 16.87 13.58
N THR A 340 22.91 17.48 12.56
CA THR A 340 22.62 18.85 12.12
C THR A 340 22.25 18.85 10.63
N ALA A 341 21.21 19.60 10.26
CA ALA A 341 20.88 19.90 8.88
C ALA A 341 20.69 21.40 8.69
N THR A 342 21.15 21.93 7.55
CA THR A 342 21.02 23.35 7.22
C THR A 342 20.12 23.53 5.99
N ILE A 343 19.15 24.42 6.10
CA ILE A 343 18.35 24.89 4.96
C ILE A 343 18.63 26.37 4.78
N ALA A 344 19.42 26.66 3.74
CA ALA A 344 19.80 28.00 3.30
C ALA A 344 18.89 28.52 2.19
N SER A 345 18.21 27.65 1.44
CA SER A 345 17.08 28.03 0.58
C SER A 345 15.95 28.68 1.39
N SER A 346 15.20 29.59 0.76
CA SER A 346 13.91 30.03 1.29
C SER A 346 12.92 28.88 1.29
N ILE A 347 12.19 28.68 2.39
CA ILE A 347 11.10 27.70 2.48
C ILE A 347 9.77 28.42 2.22
N ALA A 348 8.98 27.87 1.29
CA ALA A 348 7.58 28.20 1.09
C ALA A 348 6.68 27.05 1.52
N SER A 349 5.55 27.34 2.15
CA SER A 349 4.52 26.37 2.59
C SER A 349 3.22 27.10 2.90
N SER A 350 2.07 26.47 2.69
CA SER A 350 0.78 27.03 3.09
C SER A 350 0.45 26.82 4.58
N ASN A 351 0.96 25.75 5.20
CA ASN A 351 0.53 25.25 6.52
C ASN A 351 1.57 25.41 7.65
N GLY A 352 2.63 26.16 7.42
CA GLY A 352 3.66 26.46 8.40
C GLY A 352 4.84 25.52 8.32
N LEU A 353 5.41 25.17 9.47
CA LEU A 353 6.55 24.27 9.56
C LEU A 353 6.54 23.54 10.90
N GLU A 354 6.77 22.23 10.89
CA GLU A 354 7.03 21.47 12.12
C GLU A 354 8.45 20.95 12.15
N LYS A 355 9.20 21.30 13.20
CA LYS A 355 10.50 20.71 13.51
C LYS A 355 10.33 19.55 14.49
N THR A 356 10.74 18.36 14.05
CA THR A 356 10.81 17.15 14.88
C THR A 356 12.19 16.48 14.80
N GLY A 357 12.36 15.33 15.44
CA GLY A 357 13.66 14.66 15.60
C GLY A 357 14.53 15.35 16.64
N THR A 358 15.40 14.57 17.29
CA THR A 358 16.23 15.05 18.40
C THR A 358 17.37 15.98 17.97
N GLY A 359 17.65 16.09 16.66
CA GLY A 359 18.75 16.87 16.11
C GLY A 359 18.46 18.36 15.96
N THR A 360 19.41 19.07 15.34
CA THR A 360 19.34 20.51 15.11
C THR A 360 19.02 20.83 13.65
N LEU A 361 17.92 21.54 13.42
CA LEU A 361 17.63 22.18 12.13
C LEU A 361 18.12 23.61 12.16
N ILE A 362 18.87 24.01 11.16
CA ILE A 362 19.45 25.35 11.03
C ILE A 362 18.80 26.02 9.82
N LEU A 363 18.10 27.13 10.03
CA LEU A 363 17.49 27.92 8.97
C LEU A 363 18.27 29.20 8.77
N THR A 364 18.88 29.35 7.59
CA THR A 364 19.61 30.57 7.20
C THR A 364 18.97 31.30 6.01
N GLY A 365 17.98 30.68 5.37
CA GLY A 365 17.20 31.28 4.29
C GLY A 365 16.15 32.28 4.78
N ALA A 366 15.69 33.15 3.87
CA ALA A 366 14.58 34.06 4.09
C ALA A 366 13.26 33.33 3.76
N ASN A 367 12.67 32.69 4.76
CA ASN A 367 11.47 31.87 4.63
C ASN A 367 10.22 32.73 4.37
N THR A 368 9.30 32.20 3.56
CA THR A 368 8.09 32.87 3.08
C THR A 368 6.80 32.06 3.31
N TYR A 369 6.87 30.94 4.04
CA TYR A 369 5.70 30.14 4.37
C TYR A 369 4.66 30.92 5.20
N SER A 370 3.38 30.58 5.06
CA SER A 370 2.31 31.02 5.94
C SER A 370 2.04 29.99 7.03
N GLY A 371 1.40 30.36 8.13
CA GLY A 371 1.09 29.46 9.24
C GLY A 371 2.08 29.57 10.42
N SER A 372 1.98 28.64 11.37
CA SER A 372 2.81 28.64 12.58
C SER A 372 4.02 27.72 12.44
N THR A 373 5.10 28.04 13.16
CA THR A 373 6.23 27.12 13.36
C THR A 373 6.03 26.36 14.67
N THR A 374 6.08 25.03 14.63
CA THR A 374 6.01 24.18 15.83
C THR A 374 7.32 23.44 16.03
N ILE A 375 7.85 23.47 17.25
CA ILE A 375 9.07 22.74 17.62
C ILE A 375 8.67 21.62 18.58
N THR A 376 8.45 20.44 18.03
CA THR A 376 8.00 19.25 18.79
C THR A 376 9.18 18.50 19.41
N ALA A 377 10.33 18.46 18.72
CA ALA A 377 11.55 17.76 19.17
C ALA A 377 12.85 18.47 18.71
N GLY A 378 13.91 18.30 19.50
CA GLY A 378 15.26 18.79 19.19
C GLY A 378 15.42 20.31 19.26
N THR A 379 16.30 20.84 18.42
CA THR A 379 16.61 22.28 18.35
C THR A 379 16.27 22.85 16.98
N LEU A 380 15.57 23.99 16.97
CA LEU A 380 15.47 24.87 15.81
C LEU A 380 16.42 26.04 16.01
N ARG A 381 17.37 26.22 15.09
CA ARG A 381 18.33 27.33 15.10
C ARG A 381 18.10 28.26 13.93
N ILE A 382 18.02 29.56 14.20
CA ILE A 382 17.90 30.61 13.18
C ILE A 382 19.25 31.30 13.03
N GLY A 383 19.71 31.36 11.79
CA GLY A 383 21.04 31.87 11.43
C GLY A 383 22.16 30.86 11.74
N ASN A 384 23.38 31.27 11.38
CA ASN A 384 24.63 30.55 11.67
C ASN A 384 25.78 31.55 11.88
N GLY A 385 25.55 32.61 12.67
CA GLY A 385 26.51 33.70 12.91
C GLY A 385 26.50 34.82 11.87
N GLY A 386 25.59 34.77 10.89
CA GLY A 386 25.31 35.85 9.93
C GLY A 386 24.09 36.69 10.33
N ALA A 387 23.65 37.60 9.44
CA ALA A 387 22.44 38.41 9.62
C ALA A 387 21.18 37.81 8.96
N THR A 388 21.29 36.58 8.44
CA THR A 388 20.23 35.91 7.68
C THR A 388 19.58 34.77 8.46
N GLY A 389 18.41 34.35 7.99
CA GLY A 389 17.52 33.38 8.65
C GLY A 389 16.25 34.06 9.15
N SER A 390 15.10 33.47 8.86
CA SER A 390 13.81 33.97 9.35
C SER A 390 12.86 32.84 9.73
N LEU A 391 11.87 33.17 10.55
CA LEU A 391 10.65 32.39 10.76
C LEU A 391 9.46 33.28 10.43
N VAL A 392 8.34 32.67 10.07
CA VAL A 392 7.08 33.38 9.80
C VAL A 392 5.98 32.88 10.75
N GLY A 393 5.12 33.79 11.19
CA GLY A 393 3.96 33.48 12.02
C GLY A 393 4.27 33.19 13.49
N ASN A 394 3.30 32.59 14.17
CA ASN A 394 3.42 32.23 15.59
C ASN A 394 4.39 31.05 15.77
N ILE A 395 5.07 30.98 16.91
CA ILE A 395 6.00 29.90 17.24
C ILE A 395 5.50 29.14 18.46
N ALA A 396 5.15 27.87 18.28
CA ALA A 396 4.91 26.92 19.36
C ALA A 396 6.22 26.22 19.73
N ASN A 397 6.98 26.82 20.67
CA ASN A 397 8.26 26.28 21.11
C ASN A 397 8.09 25.29 22.28
N ASN A 398 7.96 24.00 21.98
CA ASN A 398 7.85 22.96 23.01
C ASN A 398 9.22 22.38 23.41
N ARG A 399 10.33 22.84 22.80
CA ARG A 399 11.70 22.35 23.05
C ARG A 399 12.71 23.51 23.05
N ALA A 400 13.57 23.60 22.03
CA ALA A 400 14.62 24.61 21.95
C ALA A 400 14.54 25.40 20.65
N LEU A 401 14.46 26.72 20.80
CA LEU A 401 14.63 27.72 19.73
C LEU A 401 15.89 28.54 20.04
N VAL A 402 16.83 28.60 19.11
CA VAL A 402 18.11 29.30 19.28
C VAL A 402 18.31 30.31 18.15
N PHE A 403 18.75 31.51 18.48
CA PHE A 403 19.14 32.53 17.50
C PHE A 403 20.66 32.70 17.53
N THR A 404 21.28 32.60 16.36
CA THR A 404 22.73 32.84 16.18
C THR A 404 22.95 33.88 15.11
N THR A 405 23.00 35.14 15.53
CA THR A 405 23.26 36.31 14.68
C THR A 405 24.74 36.71 14.75
N ALA A 406 25.21 37.51 13.79
CA ALA A 406 26.50 38.15 13.90
C ALA A 406 26.58 38.97 15.21
N THR A 407 27.71 38.88 15.94
CA THR A 407 27.99 39.77 17.06
C THR A 407 28.10 41.20 16.52
N ALA A 408 27.27 42.12 17.01
CA ALA A 408 27.45 43.54 16.70
C ALA A 408 28.87 43.96 17.16
N PRO A 409 29.66 44.69 16.33
CA PRO A 409 30.93 45.22 16.80
C PRO A 409 30.70 46.16 18.01
N PRO A 410 31.61 46.21 18.99
CA PRO A 410 31.44 47.08 20.14
C PRO A 410 31.35 48.54 19.67
N MET A 411 30.31 49.25 20.12
CA MET A 411 30.20 50.70 19.87
C MET A 411 31.40 51.40 20.51
N ARG A 412 32.33 51.92 19.70
CA ARG A 412 33.37 52.84 20.17
C ARG A 412 32.88 54.27 20.01
N ALA A 413 32.41 54.89 21.09
CA ALA A 413 32.22 56.33 21.13
C ALA A 413 33.61 57.00 21.13
N ARG A 414 33.97 57.68 20.05
CA ARG A 414 35.11 58.60 20.02
C ARG A 414 34.61 59.97 20.48
N PHE A 415 34.86 60.33 21.74
CA PHE A 415 34.66 61.71 22.18
C PHE A 415 35.77 62.59 21.58
N PRO A 416 35.43 63.74 20.97
CA PRO A 416 36.45 64.73 20.57
C PRO A 416 37.21 65.20 21.80
N ALA A 417 38.53 65.38 21.66
CA ALA A 417 39.32 66.02 22.72
C ALA A 417 38.79 67.44 22.96
N PRO A 418 38.77 67.94 24.21
CA PRO A 418 38.43 69.34 24.49
C PRO A 418 39.35 70.26 23.69
N ALA A 419 38.78 71.26 23.03
CA ALA A 419 39.57 72.30 22.41
C ALA A 419 40.12 73.21 23.51
N GLY A 420 41.45 73.17 23.71
CA GLY A 420 42.25 74.19 24.39
C GLY A 420 42.05 74.32 25.88
#